data_AF-A0A937AZ77-F1
#
_entry.id   AF-A0A937AZ77-F1
#
_cell.length_a   1.000
_cell.length_b   1.000
_cell.length_c   1.000
_cell.angle_alpha   90.00
_cell.angle_beta   90.00
_cell.angle_gamma   90.00
#
_symmetry.space_group_name_H-M   'P 1'
#
loop_
_entity.id
_entity.type
_entity.pdbx_description
1 polymer ?
#
loop_
_entity_poly.entity_id
_entity_poly.type
_entity_poly.pdbx_seq_one_letter_code
_entity_poly.pdbx_strand_id
1 'polypeptide(L)' 'MSTHLLVSRHVEAALAEASAKGIEADVVARCLLSEAIRLFRLGRPNEDIAAELAAAADNLDEDVPLSFIRP' A
#
# COMPACT_ATOMS: atom_id res chain seq x y z
N MET A 1 5.17 -15.27 9.70
CA MET A 1 5.52 -13.97 9.11
C MET A 1 4.32 -13.53 8.29
N SER A 2 3.68 -12.40 8.63
CA SER A 2 2.51 -11.92 7.88
C SER A 2 2.94 -11.38 6.52
N THR A 3 2.04 -11.46 5.53
CA THR A 3 2.23 -10.84 4.21
C THR A 3 2.46 -9.34 4.32
N HIS A 4 1.81 -8.68 5.27
CA HIS A 4 2.03 -7.27 5.61
C HIS A 4 3.50 -6.99 5.98
N LEU A 5 4.09 -7.80 6.87
CA LEU A 5 5.47 -7.60 7.31
C LEU A 5 6.48 -7.80 6.16
N LEU A 6 6.20 -8.70 5.22
CA LEU A 6 7.01 -8.86 4.02
C LEU A 6 6.98 -7.59 3.17
N VAL A 7 5.80 -7.04 2.90
CA VAL A 7 5.65 -5.83 2.06
C VAL A 7 6.26 -4.61 2.76
N SER A 8 6.00 -4.43 4.06
CA SER A 8 6.52 -3.33 4.87
C SER A 8 8.05 -3.23 4.78
N ARG A 9 8.76 -4.35 4.86
CA ARG A 9 10.23 -4.36 4.75
C ARG A 9 10.75 -3.88 3.38
N HIS A 10 10.00 -4.13 2.30
CA HIS A 10 10.34 -3.60 0.98
C HIS A 10 10.00 -2.12 0.84
N VAL A 11 8.92 -1.66 1.46
CA VAL A 11 8.55 -0.24 1.51
C VAL A 11 9.60 0.57 2.28
N GLU A 12 10.06 0.08 3.43
CA GLU A 12 11.14 0.70 4.21
C GLU A 12 12.44 0.81 3.39
N ALA A 13 12.81 -0.24 2.67
CA ALA A 13 13.98 -0.22 1.79
C ALA A 13 13.84 0.82 0.66
N ALA A 14 12.67 0.92 0.04
CA ALA A 14 12.40 1.92 -1.00
C ALA A 14 12.47 3.36 -0.45
N LEU A 15 11.95 3.60 0.75
CA LEU A 15 12.01 4.90 1.42
C LEU A 15 13.46 5.28 1.76
N ALA A 16 14.26 4.34 2.25
CA ALA A 16 15.68 4.57 2.53
C ALA A 16 16.47 4.91 1.25
N GLU A 17 16.23 4.18 0.16
CA GLU A 17 16.86 4.46 -1.13
C GLU A 17 16.43 5.82 -1.71
N ALA A 18 15.15 6.16 -1.61
CA ALA A 18 14.60 7.44 -2.04
C ALA A 18 15.22 8.60 -1.25
N SER A 19 15.30 8.48 0.08
CA SER A 19 15.93 9.47 0.95
C SER A 19 17.40 9.72 0.57
N ALA A 20 18.16 8.66 0.30
CA ALA A 20 19.55 8.77 -0.17
C ALA A 20 19.71 9.51 -1.51
N LYS A 21 18.63 9.58 -2.30
CA LYS A 21 18.57 10.27 -3.60
C LYS A 21 17.89 11.65 -3.53
N GLY A 22 17.49 12.10 -2.33
CA GLY A 22 16.74 13.36 -2.16
C GLY A 22 15.32 13.32 -2.72
N ILE A 23 14.72 12.12 -2.79
CA ILE A 23 13.34 11.93 -3.22
C ILE A 23 12.44 11.96 -1.98
N GLU A 24 11.42 12.81 -2.02
CA GLU A 24 10.45 12.97 -0.93
C GLU A 24 9.62 11.70 -0.70
N ALA A 25 9.33 11.40 0.56
CA ALA A 25 8.54 10.23 0.94
C ALA A 25 7.13 10.23 0.32
N ASP A 26 6.51 11.40 0.14
CA ASP A 26 5.20 11.54 -0.52
C ASP A 26 5.25 11.05 -1.98
N VAL A 27 6.36 11.27 -2.70
CA VAL A 27 6.53 10.78 -4.06
C VAL A 27 6.58 9.25 -4.07
N VAL A 28 7.30 8.66 -3.13
CA VAL A 28 7.35 7.19 -2.96
C VAL A 28 5.97 6.63 -2.64
N ALA A 29 5.24 7.25 -1.71
CA ALA A 29 3.90 6.83 -1.33
C ALA A 29 2.93 6.80 -2.53
N ARG A 30 2.95 7.84 -3.38
CA ARG A 30 2.14 7.89 -4.61
C ARG A 30 2.52 6.79 -5.61
N CYS A 31 3.81 6.49 -5.75
CA CYS A 31 4.28 5.38 -6.59
C CYS A 31 3.81 4.03 -6.04
N LEU A 32 3.88 3.81 -4.73
CA LEU A 32 3.39 2.59 -4.08
C LEU A 32 1.89 2.40 -4.27
N LEU A 33 1.10 3.47 -4.12
CA LEU A 33 -0.34 3.45 -4.40
C LEU A 33 -0.64 3.10 -5.87
N SER A 34 0.14 3.66 -6.79
CA SER A 34 -0.02 3.39 -8.23
C SER A 34 0.25 1.92 -8.56
N GLU A 35 1.29 1.32 -7.96
CA GLU A 35 1.58 -0.11 -8.12
C GLU A 35 0.51 -1.00 -7.49
N ALA A 36 -0.01 -0.64 -6.32
CA ALA A 36 -1.13 -1.37 -5.70
C ALA A 36 -2.38 -1.37 -6.61
N ILE A 37 -2.74 -0.21 -7.18
CA ILE A 37 -3.84 -0.10 -8.15
C ILE A 37 -3.57 -0.94 -9.39
N ARG A 38 -2.33 -0.90 -9.94
CA ARG A 38 -1.94 -1.70 -11.11
C ARG A 38 -2.15 -3.21 -10.85
N LEU A 39 -1.82 -3.68 -9.65
CA LEU A 39 -2.01 -5.08 -9.25
C LEU A 39 -3.49 -5.43 -9.08
N PHE A 40 -4.30 -4.59 -8.42
CA PHE A 40 -5.73 -4.89 -8.25
C PHE A 40 -6.50 -4.92 -9.57
N ARG A 41 -6.14 -4.06 -10.52
CA ARG A 41 -6.75 -4.03 -11.86
C ARG A 41 -6.60 -5.32 -12.66
N LEU A 42 -5.74 -6.25 -12.23
CA LEU A 42 -5.60 -7.57 -12.86
C LEU A 42 -6.82 -8.47 -12.63
N GLY A 43 -7.64 -8.19 -11.61
CA GLY A 43 -8.77 -9.07 -11.26
C GLY A 43 -9.95 -8.38 -10.60
N ARG A 44 -9.97 -7.04 -10.53
CA ARG A 44 -11.06 -6.25 -9.93
C ARG A 44 -11.46 -5.09 -10.83
N PRO A 45 -12.77 -4.73 -10.90
CA PRO A 45 -13.22 -3.49 -11.52
C PRO A 45 -12.77 -2.28 -10.69
N ASN A 46 -12.73 -1.11 -11.32
CA ASN A 46 -12.26 0.13 -10.66
C ASN A 46 -13.12 0.54 -9.46
N GLU A 47 -14.42 0.23 -9.48
CA GLU A 47 -15.34 0.54 -8.36
C GLU A 47 -14.98 -0.22 -7.08
N ASP A 48 -14.67 -1.52 -7.21
CA ASP A 48 -14.22 -2.35 -6.09
C ASP A 48 -12.87 -1.89 -5.54
N ILE A 49 -11.99 -1.42 -6.42
CA ILE A 49 -10.68 -0.87 -6.02
C ILE A 49 -10.87 0.42 -5.22
N ALA A 50 -11.74 1.32 -5.70
CA ALA A 50 -12.04 2.56 -5.00
C ALA A 50 -12.65 2.30 -3.61
N ALA A 51 -13.59 1.36 -3.51
CA ALA A 51 -14.19 0.98 -2.23
C ALA A 51 -13.17 0.38 -1.26
N GLU A 52 -12.28 -0.51 -1.74
CA GLU A 52 -11.20 -1.09 -0.93
C GLU A 52 -10.24 -0.02 -0.41
N LEU A 53 -9.83 0.94 -1.26
CA LEU A 53 -8.93 2.02 -0.87
C LEU A 53 -9.56 2.96 0.16
N ALA A 54 -10.84 3.31 -0.02
CA ALA A 54 -11.57 4.12 0.96
C ALA A 54 -11.65 3.40 2.31
N ALA A 55 -12.03 2.12 2.30
CA ALA A 55 -12.08 1.31 3.51
C ALA A 55 -10.70 1.18 4.18
N ALA A 56 -9.63 0.98 3.40
CA ALA A 56 -8.27 0.89 3.92
C ALA A 56 -7.81 2.22 4.54
N ALA A 57 -8.17 3.36 3.95
CA ALA A 57 -7.86 4.67 4.50
C ALA A 57 -8.62 4.95 5.81
N ASP A 58 -9.89 4.55 5.88
CA ASP A 58 -10.75 4.75 7.07
C ASP A 58 -10.38 3.82 8.24
N ASN A 59 -9.72 2.68 7.95
CA ASN A 59 -9.38 1.65 8.94
C ASN A 59 -7.86 1.43 9.08
N LEU A 60 -7.04 2.39 8.64
CA LEU A 60 -5.59 2.31 8.80
C LEU A 60 -5.24 2.48 10.28
N ASP A 61 -5.11 1.36 11.00
CA ASP A 61 -4.66 1.34 12.38
C ASP A 61 -3.13 1.21 12.39
N GLU A 62 -2.41 2.18 12.99
CA GLU A 62 -0.94 2.20 12.99
C GLU A 62 -0.33 0.98 13.72
N ASP A 63 -1.12 0.30 14.56
CA ASP A 63 -0.68 -0.83 15.40
C ASP A 63 -1.21 -2.21 14.99
N VAL A 64 -2.10 -2.33 13.97
CA VAL A 64 -2.71 -3.62 13.60
C VAL A 64 -2.70 -3.85 12.08
N PRO A 65 -2.12 -4.96 11.58
CA PRO A 65 -2.16 -5.25 10.15
C PRO A 65 -3.62 -5.41 9.68
N LEU A 66 -4.02 -4.61 8.69
CA LEU A 66 -5.31 -4.67 8.00
C LEU A 66 -5.68 -6.14 7.72
N SER A 67 -6.62 -6.64 8.50
CA SER A 67 -7.17 -7.98 8.29
C SER A 67 -8.13 -7.89 7.11
N PHE A 68 -7.66 -8.32 5.94
CA PHE A 68 -8.49 -8.52 4.76
C PHE A 68 -9.53 -9.61 5.04
N ILE A 69 -10.62 -9.29 5.72
CA ILE A 69 -11.80 -10.15 5.84
C ILE A 69 -12.73 -9.76 4.69
N ARG A 70 -12.87 -10.65 3.70
CA ARG A 70 -13.98 -10.57 2.74
C ARG A 70 -15.15 -11.42 3.26
N PRO A 71 -16.42 -10.99 3.04
CA PRO A 71 -17.59 -11.86 3.20
C PRO A 71 -17.64 -12.98 2.15
#